data_AF-A0A1I6WEE8-F1
#
_entry.id   AF-A0A1I6WEE8-F1
#
_cell.length_a   1.000
_cell.length_b   1.000
_cell.length_c   1.000
_cell.angle_alpha   90.00
_cell.angle_beta   90.00
_cell.angle_gamma   90.00
#
_symmetry.space_group_name_H-M   'P 1'
#
loop_
_entity.id
_entity.type
_entity.pdbx_description
1 polymer ?
#
loop_
_entity_poly.entity_id
_entity_poly.type
_entity_poly.pdbx_seq_one_letter_code
_entity_poly.pdbx_strand_id
1 'polypeptide(L)'
;MKKTKLPGGNISLKTKKTEDPLVMAWLNAQSNLMDSFRYLVEKEITLNGVRNLQAYIPMERTNLQDSPDALGAAYRQITTDRQQLAATIEEEEEEEAAEEEAEEIDDGDIEAWS
;
A
#
# COMPACT_ATOMS: atom_id res chain seq x y z
N MET A 1 21.03 -10.14 -25.89
CA MET A 1 20.27 -11.17 -25.14
C MET A 1 19.91 -10.61 -23.77
N LYS A 2 18.67 -10.77 -23.29
CA LYS A 2 18.31 -10.35 -21.93
C LYS A 2 19.11 -11.21 -20.94
N LYS A 3 19.76 -10.60 -19.95
CA LYS A 3 20.52 -11.34 -18.93
C LYS A 3 19.59 -12.30 -18.19
N THR A 4 19.96 -13.58 -18.12
CA THR A 4 19.23 -14.58 -17.33
C THR A 4 19.25 -14.18 -15.87
N LYS A 5 18.07 -14.17 -15.23
CA LYS A 5 17.95 -13.90 -13.80
C LYS A 5 18.28 -15.18 -13.03
N LEU A 6 19.09 -15.05 -11.99
CA LEU A 6 19.45 -16.16 -11.10
C LEU A 6 18.64 -16.05 -9.79
N PRO A 7 18.39 -17.19 -9.10
CA PRO A 7 17.83 -17.17 -7.76
C PRO A 7 18.62 -16.24 -6.83
N GLY A 8 17.92 -15.50 -5.97
CA GLY A 8 18.53 -14.49 -5.10
C GLY A 8 18.91 -13.18 -5.81
N GLY A 9 18.74 -13.07 -7.13
CA GLY A 9 18.98 -11.83 -7.86
C GLY A 9 17.85 -10.82 -7.72
N ASN A 10 18.20 -9.52 -7.70
CA ASN A 10 17.22 -8.46 -7.53
C ASN A 10 16.35 -8.25 -8.79
N ILE A 11 15.07 -7.98 -8.52
CA ILE A 11 14.08 -7.53 -9.49
C ILE A 11 13.52 -6.22 -8.93
N SER A 12 13.49 -5.17 -9.76
CA SER A 12 12.92 -3.88 -9.40
C SER A 12 11.55 -3.75 -10.02
N LEU A 13 10.54 -3.45 -9.20
CA LEU A 13 9.20 -3.10 -9.62
C LEU A 13 9.03 -1.58 -9.44
N LYS A 14 8.55 -0.90 -10.48
CA LYS A 14 8.17 0.51 -10.42
C LYS A 14 6.75 0.64 -10.92
N THR A 15 5.87 1.22 -10.10
CA THR A 15 4.50 1.54 -10.49
C THR A 15 4.47 2.76 -11.40
N LYS A 16 3.37 2.92 -12.15
CA LYS A 16 3.15 4.11 -12.98
C LYS A 16 2.40 5.18 -12.17
N LYS A 17 2.51 6.45 -12.58
CA LYS A 17 1.69 7.53 -12.00
C LYS A 17 0.19 7.38 -12.30
N THR A 18 -0.13 6.69 -13.39
CA THR A 18 -1.49 6.41 -13.85
C THR A 18 -1.91 4.97 -13.54
N GLU A 19 -1.34 4.37 -12.49
CA GLU A 19 -1.73 3.03 -12.06
C GLU A 19 -3.18 3.05 -11.54
N ASP A 20 -3.91 1.96 -11.74
CA ASP A 20 -5.27 1.84 -11.23
C ASP A 20 -5.28 1.93 -9.68
N PRO A 21 -6.16 2.74 -9.08
CA PRO A 21 -6.23 2.89 -7.62
C PRO A 21 -6.42 1.56 -6.87
N LEU A 22 -7.14 0.60 -7.44
CA LEU A 22 -7.34 -0.72 -6.83
C LEU A 22 -6.06 -1.55 -6.86
N VAL A 23 -5.24 -1.41 -7.90
CA VAL A 23 -3.91 -2.04 -7.94
C VAL A 23 -3.03 -1.46 -6.83
N MET A 24 -3.05 -0.14 -6.64
CA MET A 24 -2.31 0.51 -5.57
C MET A 24 -2.81 0.09 -4.18
N ALA A 25 -4.13 0.01 -3.98
CA ALA A 25 -4.73 -0.46 -2.74
C ALA A 25 -4.33 -1.91 -2.44
N TRP A 26 -4.36 -2.79 -3.44
CA TRP A 26 -3.91 -4.17 -3.28
C TRP A 26 -2.44 -4.24 -2.90
N LEU A 27 -1.56 -3.46 -3.55
CA LEU A 27 -0.13 -3.42 -3.22
C LEU A 27 0.09 -3.00 -1.75
N ASN A 28 -0.62 -1.98 -1.29
CA ASN A 28 -0.51 -1.44 0.08
C ASN A 28 -1.18 -2.33 1.15
N ALA A 29 -1.97 -3.31 0.74
CA ALA A 29 -2.59 -4.29 1.64
C ALA A 29 -1.66 -5.47 1.97
N GLN A 30 -0.55 -5.64 1.25
CA GLN A 30 0.35 -6.79 1.46
C GLN A 30 1.33 -6.53 2.60
N SER A 31 1.42 -7.44 3.57
CA SER A 31 2.48 -7.44 4.58
C SER A 31 3.83 -7.90 4.02
N ASN A 32 3.81 -8.79 3.03
CA ASN A 32 4.98 -9.21 2.26
C ASN A 32 4.65 -9.26 0.77
N LEU A 33 5.03 -8.19 0.07
CA LEU A 33 4.75 -8.03 -1.36
C LEU A 33 5.46 -9.08 -2.23
N MET A 34 6.70 -9.45 -1.89
CA MET A 34 7.49 -10.39 -2.69
C MET A 34 6.95 -11.81 -2.62
N ASP A 35 6.44 -12.23 -1.47
CA ASP A 35 5.81 -13.54 -1.32
C ASP A 35 4.47 -13.60 -2.05
N SER A 36 3.69 -12.53 -1.95
CA SER A 36 2.42 -12.38 -2.69
C SER A 36 2.65 -12.47 -4.21
N PHE A 37 3.70 -11.84 -4.73
CA PHE A 37 4.08 -12.00 -6.13
C PHE A 37 4.53 -13.42 -6.48
N ARG A 38 5.30 -14.07 -5.61
CA ARG A 38 5.74 -15.46 -5.83
C ARG A 38 4.54 -16.38 -5.98
N TYR A 39 3.55 -16.27 -5.08
CA TYR A 39 2.31 -17.02 -5.15
C TYR A 39 1.55 -16.82 -6.47
N LEU A 40 1.40 -15.58 -6.93
CA LEU A 40 0.72 -15.30 -8.20
C LEU A 40 1.46 -15.88 -9.40
N VAL A 41 2.79 -15.81 -9.40
CA VAL A 41 3.63 -16.41 -10.45
C VAL A 41 3.53 -17.94 -10.44
N GLU A 42 3.59 -18.57 -9.27
CA GLU A 42 3.45 -20.02 -9.12
C GLU A 42 2.08 -20.51 -9.59
N LYS A 43 1.01 -19.76 -9.29
CA LYS A 43 -0.33 -20.05 -9.82
C LYS A 43 -0.36 -20.01 -11.34
N GLU A 44 0.20 -18.97 -11.97
CA GLU A 44 0.24 -18.90 -13.44
C GLU A 44 1.06 -20.06 -14.03
N ILE A 45 2.21 -20.38 -13.45
CA ILE A 45 3.04 -21.50 -13.90
C ILE A 45 2.29 -22.83 -13.76
N THR A 46 1.53 -23.02 -12.68
CA THR A 46 0.76 -24.25 -12.45
C THR A 46 -0.36 -24.41 -13.48
N LEU A 47 -1.07 -23.33 -13.79
CA LEU A 47 -2.22 -23.36 -14.71
C LEU A 47 -1.80 -23.40 -16.17
N ASN A 48 -0.72 -22.71 -16.52
CA ASN A 48 -0.40 -22.38 -17.90
C ASN A 48 1.04 -22.72 -18.32
N GLY A 49 1.87 -23.20 -17.39
CA GLY A 49 3.30 -23.43 -17.60
C GLY A 49 4.13 -22.15 -17.65
N VAL A 50 5.43 -22.31 -17.89
CA VAL A 50 6.37 -21.18 -18.02
C VAL A 50 6.22 -20.56 -19.42
N ARG A 51 5.65 -19.36 -19.48
CA ARG A 51 5.44 -18.62 -20.75
C ARG A 51 5.58 -17.11 -20.59
N ASN A 52 5.76 -16.40 -21.71
CA ASN A 52 5.72 -14.93 -21.71
C ASN A 52 4.27 -14.45 -21.63
N LEU A 53 3.79 -14.10 -20.43
CA LEU A 53 2.41 -13.71 -20.19
C LEU A 53 1.94 -12.53 -21.07
N GLN A 54 2.84 -11.59 -21.41
CA GLN A 54 2.51 -10.44 -22.26
C GLN A 54 2.08 -10.83 -23.69
N ALA A 55 2.41 -12.04 -24.15
CA ALA A 55 1.96 -12.54 -25.44
C ALA A 55 0.53 -13.09 -25.42
N TYR A 56 -0.05 -13.29 -24.24
CA TYR A 56 -1.35 -13.94 -24.03
C TYR A 56 -2.40 -13.04 -23.37
N ILE A 57 -1.99 -11.86 -22.90
CA ILE A 57 -2.86 -10.90 -22.23
C ILE A 57 -2.89 -9.59 -23.03
N PRO A 58 -4.05 -8.91 -23.12
CA PRO A 58 -4.13 -7.59 -23.69
C PRO A 58 -3.19 -6.60 -22.99
N MET A 59 -2.57 -5.71 -23.77
CA MET A 59 -1.70 -4.65 -23.26
C MET A 59 -2.51 -3.56 -22.56
N GLU A 60 -3.68 -3.24 -23.11
CA GLU A 60 -4.67 -2.36 -22.51
C GLU A 60 -5.75 -3.22 -21.87
N ARG A 61 -6.01 -2.97 -20.60
CA ARG A 61 -7.05 -3.67 -19.83
C ARG A 61 -8.03 -2.61 -19.35
N THR A 62 -9.32 -2.89 -19.47
CA THR A 62 -10.38 -2.03 -18.92
C THR A 62 -10.14 -1.82 -17.43
N ASN A 63 -10.33 -0.60 -16.94
CA ASN A 63 -10.13 -0.24 -15.54
C ASN A 63 -10.91 -1.20 -14.64
N LEU A 64 -10.29 -1.64 -13.54
CA LEU A 64 -10.89 -2.60 -12.61
C LEU A 64 -12.18 -2.04 -11.96
N GLN A 65 -12.40 -0.72 -12.09
CA GLN A 65 -13.57 0.00 -11.59
C GLN A 65 -14.87 -0.30 -12.35
N ASP A 66 -14.82 -0.74 -13.62
CA ASP A 66 -16.01 -1.08 -14.41
C ASP A 66 -16.47 -2.53 -14.19
N SER A 67 -15.82 -3.28 -13.30
CA SER A 67 -16.28 -4.62 -12.93
C SER A 67 -17.54 -4.51 -12.05
N PRO A 68 -18.69 -5.09 -12.44
CA PRO A 68 -19.95 -5.01 -11.69
C PRO A 68 -19.95 -5.86 -10.40
N ASP A 69 -18.79 -6.32 -9.95
CA ASP A 69 -18.66 -7.35 -8.93
C ASP A 69 -18.53 -6.75 -7.51
N ALA A 70 -19.26 -7.32 -6.56
CA ALA A 70 -19.45 -6.81 -5.19
C ALA A 70 -18.14 -6.62 -4.38
N LEU A 71 -17.05 -7.25 -4.82
CA LEU A 71 -15.71 -7.12 -4.25
C LEU A 71 -15.15 -5.68 -4.35
N GLY A 72 -15.52 -4.92 -5.39
CA GLY A 72 -15.10 -3.52 -5.54
C GLY A 72 -15.73 -2.57 -4.52
N ALA A 73 -16.91 -2.91 -3.99
CA ALA A 73 -17.57 -2.14 -2.93
C ALA A 73 -16.93 -2.40 -1.55
N ALA A 74 -16.64 -3.67 -1.23
CA ALA A 74 -15.97 -4.04 0.02
C ALA A 74 -14.55 -3.47 0.12
N TYR A 75 -13.80 -3.44 -0.99
CA TYR A 75 -12.46 -2.84 -1.02
C TYR A 75 -12.49 -1.32 -0.81
N ARG A 76 -13.50 -0.60 -1.33
CA ARG A 76 -13.66 0.84 -1.08
C ARG A 76 -13.86 1.14 0.40
N GLN A 77 -14.67 0.33 1.10
CA GLN A 77 -14.82 0.48 2.55
C GLN A 77 -13.50 0.27 3.28
N ILE A 78 -12.77 -0.82 3.00
CA ILE A 78 -11.49 -1.10 3.68
C ILE A 78 -10.45 0.02 3.50
N THR A 79 -10.37 0.63 2.31
CA THR A 79 -9.46 1.74 2.06
C THR A 79 -9.87 3.03 2.80
N THR A 80 -11.16 3.31 2.87
CA THR A 80 -11.69 4.47 3.60
C THR A 80 -11.49 4.29 5.10
N ASP A 81 -11.78 3.10 5.63
CA ASP A 81 -11.63 2.78 7.04
C ASP A 81 -10.15 2.89 7.48
N ARG A 82 -9.20 2.47 6.63
CA ARG A 82 -7.76 2.64 6.92
C ARG A 82 -7.29 4.08 6.86
N GLN A 83 -7.83 4.90 5.96
CA GLN A 83 -7.50 6.33 5.91
C GLN A 83 -8.06 7.08 7.11
N GLN A 84 -9.28 6.73 7.54
CA GLN A 84 -9.86 7.28 8.76
C GLN A 84 -9.07 6.87 9.99
N LEU A 85 -8.68 5.60 10.11
CA LEU A 85 -7.84 5.14 11.22
C LEU A 85 -6.48 5.86 11.26
N ALA A 86 -5.84 6.08 10.12
CA ALA A 86 -4.58 6.82 10.06
C ALA A 86 -4.76 8.30 10.45
N ALA A 87 -5.83 8.94 10.00
CA ALA A 87 -6.14 10.32 10.37
C ALA A 87 -6.46 10.47 11.86
N THR A 88 -7.18 9.51 12.47
CA THR A 88 -7.47 9.52 13.90
C THR A 88 -6.20 9.37 14.74
N ILE A 89 -5.25 8.53 14.31
CA ILE A 89 -3.96 8.38 15.01
C ILE A 89 -3.13 9.66 14.90
N GLU A 90 -3.11 10.32 13.73
CA GLU A 90 -2.41 11.60 13.56
C GLU A 90 -3.04 12.73 14.41
N GLU A 91 -4.38 12.77 14.54
CA GLU A 91 -5.09 13.73 15.40
C GLU A 91 -4.81 13.47 16.90
N GLU A 92 -4.79 12.22 17.35
CA GLU A 92 -4.47 11.86 18.74
C GLU A 92 -3.02 12.18 19.11
N GLU A 93 -2.05 11.96 18.20
CA GLU A 93 -0.64 12.32 18.41
C GLU A 93 -0.41 13.85 18.47
N GLU A 94 -1.18 14.64 17.71
CA GLU A 94 -1.12 16.11 17.78
C GLU A 94 -1.73 16.66 19.08
N GLU A 95 -2.80 16.06 19.59
CA GLU A 95 -3.42 16.44 20.87
C GLU A 95 -2.52 16.09 22.06
N GLU A 96 -1.91 14.89 22.08
CA GLU A 96 -1.01 14.45 23.16
C GLU A 96 0.26 15.32 23.22
N ALA A 97 0.84 15.68 22.06
CA ALA A 97 2.00 16.58 22.00
C ALA A 97 1.68 18.00 22.49
N ALA A 98 0.46 18.49 22.24
CA ALA A 98 0.04 19.82 22.71
C ALA A 98 -0.26 19.84 24.22
N GLU A 99 -0.74 18.73 24.80
CA GLU A 99 -0.92 18.59 26.25
C GLU A 99 0.43 18.48 26.98
N GLU A 100 1.40 17.72 26.45
CA GLU A 100 2.76 17.64 27.02
C GLU A 100 3.47 19.01 27.02
N GLU A 101 3.34 19.79 25.95
CA GLU A 101 3.94 21.14 25.85
C GLU A 101 3.28 22.14 26.81
N ALA A 102 2.00 21.94 27.16
CA ALA A 102 1.29 22.76 28.13
C ALA A 102 1.65 22.42 29.59
N GLU A 103 1.91 21.15 29.92
CA GLU A 103 2.35 20.72 31.26
C GLU A 103 3.82 21.11 31.57
N GLU A 104 4.70 21.24 30.57
CA GLU A 104 6.11 21.64 30.78
C GLU A 104 6.29 23.13 31.15
N ILE A 105 5.23 23.95 31.02
CA ILE A 105 5.28 25.42 31.21
C ILE A 105 4.88 25.87 32.63
N ASP A 106 4.25 25.04 33.48
CA ASP A 106 3.59 25.52 34.73
C ASP A 106 4.44 25.53 36.02
N ASP A 107 5.58 24.82 36.11
CA ASP A 107 6.26 24.64 37.42
C ASP A 107 7.61 25.38 37.60
N GLY A 108 8.00 26.29 36.68
CA GLY A 108 9.36 26.86 36.67
C GLY A 108 9.53 28.39 36.61
N ASP A 109 8.55 29.16 36.11
CA ASP A 109 8.84 30.52 35.58
C ASP A 109 8.24 31.70 36.38
N ILE A 110 7.85 31.49 37.65
CA ILE A 110 7.27 32.54 38.52
C ILE A 110 8.27 33.17 39.53
N GLU A 111 9.52 32.70 39.67
CA GLU A 111 10.47 33.29 40.64
C GLU A 111 11.40 34.40 40.10
N ALA A 112 11.30 34.80 38.82
CA ALA A 112 12.20 35.81 38.26
C ALA A 112 11.75 37.28 38.44
N TRP A 113 10.63 37.55 39.11
CA TRP A 113 10.10 38.92 39.31
C TRP A 113 9.55 39.17 40.73
N SER A 114 10.32 38.84 41.77
CA SER A 114 10.09 39.37 43.13
C SER A 114 11.36 39.92 43.76
#